data_AF-A0A4P7UIJ2-F1
#
_entry.id   AF-A0A4P7UIJ2-F1
#
_cell.length_a   1.000
_cell.length_b   1.000
_cell.length_c   1.000
_cell.angle_alpha   90.00
_cell.angle_beta   90.00
_cell.angle_gamma   90.00
#
_symmetry.space_group_name_H-M   'P 1'
#
loop_
_entity.id
_entity.type
_entity.pdbx_description
1 polymer ?
#
loop_
_entity_poly.entity_id
_entity_poly.type
_entity_poly.pdbx_seq_one_letter_code
_entity_poly.pdbx_strand_id
1 'polypeptide(L)'
;MSALVAALGWAGALLLSGRPRPARRRTAREGRGGPSSRLAQVVLCLAAGAVAGLAFAGPRPGALVWTVVVAMACGWLLRRGPALLAARAEREVARDLPHLVLLLGAGLRAGASPAAALTAACEASPGPVSERLAPVTARLVWGTDPAEVWDDLAHDPVLGPLGRRLARSHRTGAAVSDAVAELARDLAARRRTEVEDLARTVGVRAALPLGLCLLPAFLLLGIVPVVAGLVSSLSFG
;
A
#
# COMPACT_ATOMS: atom_id res chain seq x y z
N MET A 1 -20.36 -16.94 31.14
CA MET A 1 -20.01 -17.69 29.91
C MET A 1 -20.22 -16.89 28.62
N SER A 2 -21.24 -16.03 28.53
CA SER A 2 -21.58 -15.24 27.32
C SER A 2 -20.58 -14.12 26.96
N ALA A 3 -19.90 -13.54 27.96
CA ALA A 3 -18.90 -12.50 27.74
C ALA A 3 -17.59 -13.01 27.09
N LEU A 4 -17.23 -14.28 27.35
CA LEU A 4 -16.02 -14.90 26.81
C LEU A 4 -16.13 -15.19 25.30
N VAL A 5 -17.32 -15.56 24.82
CA VAL A 5 -17.58 -15.82 23.40
C VAL A 5 -17.60 -14.51 22.60
N ALA A 6 -18.11 -13.42 23.18
CA ALA A 6 -18.08 -12.09 22.56
C ALA A 6 -16.65 -11.53 22.43
N ALA A 7 -15.80 -11.75 23.44
CA ALA A 7 -14.40 -11.33 23.42
C ALA A 7 -13.56 -12.12 22.39
N LEU A 8 -13.78 -13.42 22.25
CA LEU A 8 -13.12 -14.26 21.22
C LEU A 8 -13.54 -13.89 19.79
N GLY A 9 -14.81 -13.49 19.60
CA GLY A 9 -15.31 -12.99 18.32
C GLY A 9 -14.66 -11.65 17.91
N TRP A 10 -14.50 -10.73 18.86
CA TRP A 10 -13.83 -9.45 18.62
C TRP A 10 -12.32 -9.61 18.40
N ALA A 11 -11.67 -10.50 19.15
CA ALA A 11 -10.25 -10.82 18.97
C ALA A 11 -9.99 -11.44 17.58
N GLY A 12 -10.88 -12.32 17.10
CA GLY A 12 -10.81 -12.90 15.75
C GLY A 12 -10.97 -11.86 14.64
N ALA A 13 -11.91 -10.90 14.80
CA ALA A 13 -12.14 -9.83 13.85
C ALA A 13 -10.95 -8.84 13.77
N LEU A 14 -10.32 -8.54 14.91
CA LEU A 14 -9.13 -7.69 14.98
C LEU A 14 -7.88 -8.40 14.40
N LEU A 15 -7.72 -9.70 14.62
CA LEU A 15 -6.64 -10.52 14.05
C LEU A 15 -6.74 -10.68 12.52
N LEU A 16 -7.96 -10.72 11.96
CA LEU A 16 -8.20 -10.74 10.52
C LEU A 16 -8.09 -9.35 9.86
N SER A 17 -8.35 -8.27 10.61
CA SER A 17 -8.18 -6.88 10.12
C SER A 17 -6.72 -6.44 10.02
N GLY A 18 -5.81 -7.17 10.67
CA GLY A 18 -4.51 -6.67 11.06
C GLY A 18 -3.32 -7.09 10.21
N ARG A 19 -3.41 -7.71 9.02
CA ARG A 19 -2.19 -7.97 8.19
C ARG A 19 -2.44 -7.98 6.68
N PRO A 20 -2.12 -6.90 5.94
CA PRO A 20 -1.77 -7.06 4.53
C PRO A 20 -0.48 -7.91 4.46
N ARG A 21 -0.61 -9.16 4.02
CA ARG A 21 0.52 -10.07 3.80
C ARG A 21 1.53 -9.41 2.85
N PRO A 22 2.85 -9.43 3.14
CA PRO A 22 3.85 -9.00 2.17
C PRO A 22 3.76 -9.97 0.98
N ALA A 23 3.37 -9.44 -0.18
CA ALA A 23 3.28 -10.20 -1.42
C ALA A 23 4.68 -10.67 -1.82
N ARG A 24 4.93 -11.95 -1.56
CA ARG A 24 6.05 -12.73 -2.11
C ARG A 24 5.93 -12.67 -3.63
N ARG A 25 7.04 -12.33 -4.29
CA ARG A 25 7.24 -12.36 -5.75
C ARG A 25 6.47 -13.53 -6.37
N ARG A 26 5.43 -13.22 -7.16
CA ARG A 26 4.91 -14.14 -8.16
C ARG A 26 5.12 -13.48 -9.52
N THR A 27 6.21 -13.91 -10.13
CA THR A 27 6.52 -13.74 -11.54
C THR A 27 5.39 -14.33 -12.39
N ALA A 28 5.21 -13.74 -13.57
CA ALA A 28 4.37 -14.19 -14.68
C ALA A 28 2.86 -13.91 -14.55
N ARG A 29 2.43 -12.85 -15.27
CA ARG A 29 1.45 -12.93 -16.36
C ARG A 29 0.34 -13.96 -16.14
N GLU A 30 -0.67 -13.59 -15.37
CA GLU A 30 -1.96 -14.27 -15.41
C GLU A 30 -3.08 -13.25 -15.26
N GLY A 31 -3.75 -13.01 -16.39
CA GLY A 31 -5.14 -12.58 -16.45
C GLY A 31 -5.43 -11.17 -15.97
N ARG A 32 -5.91 -10.34 -16.89
CA ARG A 32 -6.87 -9.27 -16.59
C ARG A 32 -7.91 -9.81 -15.59
N GLY A 33 -7.71 -9.54 -14.30
CA GLY A 33 -8.71 -9.76 -13.26
C GLY A 33 -9.81 -8.73 -13.46
N GLY A 34 -10.63 -8.96 -14.48
CA GLY A 34 -11.77 -8.13 -14.82
C GLY A 34 -12.72 -8.00 -13.63
N PRO A 35 -13.63 -7.01 -13.67
CA PRO A 35 -14.62 -6.76 -12.61
C PRO A 35 -15.46 -7.99 -12.22
N SER A 36 -15.50 -9.03 -13.04
CA SER A 36 -16.22 -10.30 -12.81
C SER A 36 -15.75 -11.11 -11.60
N SER A 37 -14.45 -11.14 -11.28
CA SER A 37 -13.96 -11.94 -10.13
C SER A 37 -14.34 -11.34 -8.78
N ARG A 38 -14.53 -10.02 -8.74
CA ARG A 38 -14.94 -9.28 -7.52
C ARG A 38 -16.44 -9.34 -7.31
N LEU A 39 -17.22 -9.23 -8.38
CA LEU A 39 -18.65 -9.51 -8.35
C LEU A 39 -18.91 -10.94 -7.86
N ALA A 40 -18.15 -11.93 -8.35
CA ALA A 40 -18.24 -13.31 -7.87
C ALA A 40 -17.91 -13.43 -6.38
N GLN A 41 -16.85 -12.78 -5.89
CA GLN A 41 -16.47 -12.83 -4.48
C GLN A 41 -17.47 -12.10 -3.56
N VAL A 42 -18.09 -11.02 -4.05
CA VAL A 42 -19.12 -10.26 -3.34
C VAL A 42 -20.44 -11.02 -3.30
N VAL A 43 -20.85 -11.62 -4.42
CA VAL A 43 -22.01 -12.50 -4.52
C VAL A 43 -21.81 -13.72 -3.62
N LEU A 44 -20.61 -14.30 -3.57
CA LEU A 44 -20.29 -15.42 -2.68
C LEU A 44 -20.34 -15.02 -1.20
N CYS A 45 -19.84 -13.82 -0.83
CA CYS A 45 -19.94 -13.30 0.55
C CYS A 45 -21.38 -12.95 0.94
N LEU A 46 -22.17 -12.38 0.03
CA LEU A 46 -23.60 -12.10 0.25
C LEU A 46 -24.41 -13.40 0.36
N ALA A 47 -24.12 -14.39 -0.49
CA ALA A 47 -24.76 -15.71 -0.44
C ALA A 47 -24.38 -16.46 0.85
N ALA A 48 -23.10 -16.48 1.24
CA ALA A 48 -22.66 -17.08 2.49
C ALA A 48 -23.27 -16.36 3.71
N GLY A 49 -23.41 -15.04 3.66
CA GLY A 49 -24.09 -14.25 4.69
C GLY A 49 -25.58 -14.52 4.78
N ALA A 50 -26.27 -14.65 3.64
CA ALA A 50 -27.67 -15.02 3.57
C ALA A 50 -27.91 -16.44 4.12
N VAL A 51 -27.07 -17.42 3.76
CA VAL A 51 -27.14 -18.79 4.27
C VAL A 51 -26.87 -18.86 5.78
N ALA A 52 -25.89 -18.11 6.29
CA ALA A 52 -25.62 -18.02 7.72
C ALA A 52 -26.76 -17.34 8.50
N GLY A 53 -27.37 -16.30 7.91
CA GLY A 53 -28.54 -15.63 8.47
C GLY A 53 -29.78 -16.53 8.53
N LEU A 54 -30.00 -17.35 7.50
CA LEU A 54 -31.08 -18.35 7.45
C LEU A 54 -30.87 -19.50 8.45
N ALA A 55 -29.63 -19.94 8.68
CA ALA A 55 -29.31 -21.01 9.64
C ALA A 55 -29.43 -20.60 11.11
N PHE A 56 -29.32 -19.29 11.42
CA PHE A 56 -29.44 -18.75 12.79
C PHE A 56 -30.77 -18.04 13.06
N ALA A 57 -31.73 -18.10 12.12
CA ALA A 57 -33.05 -17.49 12.25
C ALA A 57 -33.95 -18.23 13.25
N GLY A 58 -33.68 -18.06 14.54
CA GLY A 58 -34.74 -17.94 15.54
C GLY A 58 -35.28 -16.49 15.56
N PRO A 59 -36.51 -16.23 16.06
CA PRO A 59 -37.18 -14.92 16.01
C PRO A 59 -36.59 -13.86 16.98
N ARG A 60 -35.27 -13.69 16.98
CA ARG A 60 -34.54 -12.73 17.84
C ARG A 60 -33.95 -11.60 17.00
N PRO A 61 -33.88 -10.37 17.54
CA PRO A 61 -33.39 -9.17 16.83
C PRO A 61 -31.95 -9.25 16.30
N GLY A 62 -31.20 -10.31 16.65
CA GLY A 62 -29.83 -10.56 16.16
C GLY A 62 -29.71 -10.78 14.65
N ALA A 63 -30.76 -11.26 13.97
CA ALA A 63 -30.72 -11.44 12.51
C ALA A 63 -30.58 -10.11 11.75
N LEU A 64 -31.24 -9.06 12.25
CA LEU A 64 -31.23 -7.73 11.63
C LEU A 64 -29.89 -7.01 11.87
N VAL A 65 -29.28 -7.22 13.04
CA VAL A 65 -27.93 -6.71 13.33
C VAL A 65 -26.89 -7.38 12.44
N TRP A 66 -27.00 -8.70 12.22
CA TRP A 66 -26.03 -9.44 11.44
C TRP A 66 -26.06 -9.09 9.95
N THR A 67 -27.26 -8.91 9.36
CA THR A 67 -27.40 -8.47 7.97
C THR A 67 -26.86 -7.06 7.76
N VAL A 68 -27.09 -6.14 8.69
CA VAL A 68 -26.51 -4.78 8.64
C VAL A 68 -24.99 -4.82 8.75
N VAL A 69 -24.43 -5.64 9.65
CA VAL A 69 -22.98 -5.80 9.80
C VAL A 69 -22.36 -6.38 8.52
N VAL A 70 -22.97 -7.39 7.90
CA VAL A 70 -22.47 -7.95 6.64
C VAL A 70 -22.63 -6.98 5.48
N ALA A 71 -23.75 -6.27 5.36
CA ALA A 71 -23.94 -5.25 4.33
C ALA A 71 -22.90 -4.13 4.47
N MET A 72 -22.63 -3.67 5.70
CA MET A 72 -21.65 -2.64 5.98
C MET A 72 -20.22 -3.12 5.74
N ALA A 73 -19.89 -4.34 6.17
CA ALA A 73 -18.59 -4.95 5.89
C ALA A 73 -18.36 -5.16 4.39
N CYS A 74 -19.38 -5.62 3.66
CA CYS A 74 -19.33 -5.81 2.21
C CYS A 74 -19.13 -4.47 1.49
N GLY A 75 -19.93 -3.45 1.84
CA GLY A 75 -19.80 -2.09 1.29
C GLY A 75 -18.42 -1.47 1.57
N TRP A 76 -17.88 -1.68 2.76
CA TRP A 76 -16.53 -1.23 3.11
C TRP A 76 -15.44 -1.94 2.30
N LEU A 77 -15.56 -3.26 2.12
CA LEU A 77 -14.61 -4.06 1.35
C LEU A 77 -14.63 -3.69 -0.15
N LEU A 78 -15.83 -3.49 -0.70
CA LEU A 78 -16.07 -3.02 -2.07
C LEU A 78 -15.41 -1.66 -2.33
N ARG A 79 -15.53 -0.72 -1.37
CA ARG A 79 -14.92 0.61 -1.49
C ARG A 79 -13.40 0.60 -1.31
N ARG A 80 -12.84 -0.32 -0.51
CA ARG A 80 -11.38 -0.41 -0.28
C ARG A 80 -10.62 -1.13 -1.40
N GLY A 81 -11.24 -2.07 -2.10
CA GLY A 81 -10.62 -2.80 -3.21
C GLY A 81 -9.92 -1.93 -4.26
N PRO A 82 -10.60 -0.95 -4.89
CA PRO A 82 -9.98 -0.11 -5.93
C PRO A 82 -8.86 0.76 -5.37
N ALA A 83 -9.01 1.31 -4.18
CA ALA A 83 -7.96 2.11 -3.53
C ALA A 83 -6.69 1.30 -3.25
N LEU A 84 -6.83 0.03 -2.84
CA LEU A 84 -5.68 -0.85 -2.62
C LEU A 84 -4.95 -1.21 -3.91
N LEU A 85 -5.68 -1.37 -5.02
CA LEU A 85 -5.08 -1.66 -6.32
C LEU A 85 -4.41 -0.43 -6.93
N ALA A 86 -5.05 0.74 -6.83
CA ALA A 86 -4.43 2.01 -7.21
C ALA A 86 -3.13 2.24 -6.43
N ALA A 87 -3.16 2.05 -5.10
CA ALA A 87 -1.97 2.15 -4.26
C ALA A 87 -0.89 1.13 -4.61
N ARG A 88 -1.25 -0.07 -5.09
CA ARG A 88 -0.27 -1.06 -5.58
C ARG A 88 0.36 -0.63 -6.89
N ALA A 89 -0.44 -0.19 -7.87
CA ALA A 89 0.05 0.31 -9.14
C ALA A 89 0.97 1.53 -8.95
N GLU A 90 0.60 2.46 -8.06
CA GLU A 90 1.44 3.60 -7.70
C GLU A 90 2.78 3.19 -7.09
N ARG A 91 2.80 2.15 -6.22
CA ARG A 91 4.04 1.61 -5.66
C ARG A 91 4.92 0.96 -6.72
N GLU A 92 4.33 0.28 -7.69
CA GLU A 92 5.06 -0.32 -8.80
C GLU A 92 5.70 0.76 -9.69
N VAL A 93 4.96 1.80 -10.04
CA VAL A 93 5.50 2.97 -10.76
C VAL A 93 6.60 3.65 -9.95
N ALA A 94 6.39 3.91 -8.67
CA ALA A 94 7.38 4.54 -7.79
C ALA A 94 8.65 3.69 -7.65
N ARG A 95 8.51 2.37 -7.66
CA ARG A 95 9.62 1.42 -7.61
C ARG A 95 10.46 1.44 -8.87
N ASP A 96 9.89 1.70 -10.04
CA ASP A 96 10.64 1.64 -11.31
C ASP A 96 11.12 3.03 -11.77
N LEU A 97 10.46 4.10 -11.31
CA LEU A 97 10.79 5.49 -11.63
C LEU A 97 12.29 5.85 -11.49
N PRO A 98 13.01 5.50 -10.40
CA PRO A 98 14.41 5.87 -10.27
C PRO A 98 15.31 5.25 -11.35
N HIS A 99 14.98 4.04 -11.84
CA HIS A 99 15.71 3.41 -12.92
C HIS A 99 15.45 4.12 -14.25
N LEU A 100 14.19 4.45 -14.53
CA LEU A 100 13.82 5.21 -15.73
C LEU A 100 14.46 6.62 -15.74
N VAL A 101 14.47 7.33 -14.61
CA VAL A 101 15.11 8.65 -14.48
C VAL A 101 16.62 8.56 -14.72
N LEU A 102 17.28 7.48 -14.29
CA LEU A 102 18.69 7.24 -14.59
C LEU A 102 18.94 7.03 -16.09
N LEU A 103 18.09 6.25 -16.77
CA LEU A 103 18.16 6.04 -18.22
C LEU A 103 17.92 7.35 -18.99
N LEU A 104 16.90 8.12 -18.60
CA LEU A 104 16.63 9.45 -19.13
C LEU A 104 17.86 10.36 -18.99
N GLY A 105 18.46 10.41 -17.80
CA GLY A 105 19.66 11.19 -17.55
C GLY A 105 20.89 10.71 -18.33
N ALA A 106 20.97 9.42 -18.67
CA ALA A 106 22.02 8.89 -19.55
C ALA A 106 21.80 9.34 -21.00
N GLY A 107 20.57 9.26 -21.51
CA GLY A 107 20.21 9.74 -22.85
C GLY A 107 20.45 11.24 -23.01
N LEU A 108 20.07 12.04 -22.02
CA LEU A 108 20.32 13.49 -22.02
C LEU A 108 21.83 13.81 -22.05
N ARG A 109 22.65 13.10 -21.27
CA ARG A 109 24.11 13.25 -21.28
C ARG A 109 24.76 12.79 -22.58
N ALA A 110 24.11 11.88 -23.30
CA ALA A 110 24.50 11.49 -24.65
C ALA A 110 24.08 12.51 -25.73
N GLY A 111 23.44 13.62 -25.34
CA GLY A 111 23.01 14.70 -26.24
C GLY A 111 21.63 14.49 -26.87
N ALA A 112 20.87 13.48 -26.45
CA ALA A 112 19.50 13.30 -26.94
C ALA A 112 18.58 14.42 -26.42
N SER A 113 17.61 14.82 -27.24
CA SER A 113 16.57 15.76 -26.80
C SER A 113 15.74 15.16 -25.66
N PRO A 114 15.12 15.96 -24.77
CA PRO A 114 14.32 15.43 -23.66
C PRO A 114 13.22 14.47 -24.10
N ALA A 115 12.54 14.74 -25.22
CA ALA A 115 11.53 13.86 -25.78
C ALA A 115 12.14 12.53 -26.27
N ALA A 116 13.24 12.58 -27.04
CA ALA A 116 13.91 11.38 -27.54
C ALA A 116 14.50 10.53 -26.40
N ALA A 117 15.12 11.16 -25.41
CA ALA A 117 15.69 10.51 -24.24
C ALA A 117 14.61 9.83 -23.39
N LEU A 118 13.43 10.46 -23.23
CA LEU A 118 12.31 9.88 -22.50
C LEU A 118 11.71 8.68 -23.23
N THR A 119 11.52 8.79 -24.55
CA THR A 119 11.05 7.67 -25.38
C THR A 119 12.02 6.49 -25.31
N ALA A 120 13.32 6.74 -25.52
CA ALA A 120 14.35 5.70 -25.42
C ALA A 120 14.41 5.06 -24.02
N ALA A 121 14.25 5.84 -22.95
CA ALA A 121 14.20 5.31 -21.59
C ALA A 121 12.95 4.43 -21.35
N CYS A 122 11.80 4.79 -21.92
CA CYS A 122 10.59 3.99 -21.85
C CYS A 122 10.71 2.68 -22.64
N GLU A 123 11.35 2.71 -23.81
CA GLU A 123 11.62 1.53 -24.65
C GLU A 123 12.63 0.58 -24.00
N ALA A 124 13.69 1.12 -23.40
CA ALA A 124 14.72 0.34 -22.70
C ALA A 124 14.23 -0.28 -21.38
N SER A 125 13.16 0.27 -20.79
CA SER A 125 12.59 -0.22 -19.52
C SER A 125 11.06 -0.37 -19.64
N PRO A 126 10.58 -1.46 -20.29
CA PRO A 126 9.16 -1.76 -20.34
C PRO A 126 8.65 -2.12 -18.94
N GLY A 127 7.56 -1.48 -18.51
CA GLY A 127 6.96 -1.69 -17.21
C GLY A 127 5.89 -0.66 -16.84
N PRO A 128 5.36 -0.68 -15.60
CA PRO A 128 4.26 0.18 -15.17
C PRO A 128 4.56 1.67 -15.33
N VAL A 129 5.81 2.08 -15.14
CA VAL A 129 6.23 3.47 -15.30
C VAL A 129 6.24 3.93 -16.75
N SER A 130 6.70 3.09 -17.69
CA SER A 130 6.68 3.42 -19.11
C SER A 130 5.28 3.35 -19.70
N GLU A 131 4.42 2.44 -19.23
CA GLU A 131 2.98 2.45 -19.57
C GLU A 131 2.28 3.75 -19.13
N ARG A 132 2.61 4.26 -17.94
CA ARG A 132 2.05 5.52 -17.42
C ARG A 132 2.62 6.76 -18.13
N LEU A 133 3.84 6.68 -18.66
CA LEU A 133 4.49 7.72 -19.46
C LEU A 133 4.17 7.64 -20.96
N ALA A 134 3.63 6.54 -21.46
CA ALA A 134 3.23 6.38 -22.86
C ALA A 134 2.37 7.54 -23.43
N PRO A 135 1.34 8.05 -22.72
CA PRO A 135 0.60 9.21 -23.22
C PRO A 135 1.44 10.50 -23.26
N VAL A 136 2.42 10.63 -22.36
CA VAL A 136 3.34 11.79 -22.30
C VAL A 136 4.30 11.74 -23.48
N THR A 137 4.94 10.60 -23.73
CA THR A 137 5.85 10.43 -24.87
C THR A 137 5.11 10.60 -26.19
N ALA A 138 3.88 10.08 -26.31
CA ALA A 138 3.03 10.30 -27.46
C ALA A 138 2.79 11.81 -27.69
N ARG A 139 2.35 12.58 -26.69
CA ARG A 139 2.11 14.03 -26.86
C ARG A 139 3.35 14.78 -27.33
N LEU A 140 4.53 14.45 -26.82
CA LEU A 140 5.79 15.06 -27.24
C LEU A 140 6.17 14.73 -28.68
N VAL A 141 5.97 13.47 -29.09
CA VAL A 141 6.22 13.03 -30.48
C VAL A 141 5.27 13.74 -31.46
N TRP A 142 4.05 14.02 -31.02
CA TRP A 142 3.04 14.75 -31.81
C TRP A 142 3.26 16.27 -31.80
N GLY A 143 4.34 16.75 -31.19
CA GLY A 143 4.70 18.17 -31.19
C GLY A 143 3.84 19.04 -30.26
N THR A 144 3.17 18.43 -29.27
CA THR A 144 2.51 19.20 -28.20
C THR A 144 3.56 20.04 -27.48
N ASP A 145 3.21 21.26 -27.05
CA ASP A 145 4.11 22.12 -26.30
C ASP A 145 4.67 21.36 -25.09
N PRO A 146 6.01 21.16 -25.01
CA PRO A 146 6.62 20.46 -23.89
C PRO A 146 6.29 21.11 -22.54
N ALA A 147 6.11 22.43 -22.47
CA ALA A 147 5.76 23.11 -21.23
C ALA A 147 4.42 22.61 -20.66
N GLU A 148 3.40 22.49 -21.50
CA GLU A 148 2.08 21.96 -21.15
C GLU A 148 2.18 20.49 -20.71
N VAL A 149 2.92 19.67 -21.47
CA VAL A 149 3.09 18.25 -21.17
C VAL A 149 3.77 18.04 -19.81
N TRP A 150 4.79 18.85 -19.48
CA TRP A 150 5.49 18.75 -18.20
C TRP A 150 4.68 19.28 -17.02
N ASP A 151 3.90 20.34 -17.21
CA ASP A 151 3.01 20.86 -16.18
C ASP A 151 1.84 19.88 -15.92
N ASP A 152 1.29 19.21 -16.93
CA ASP A 152 0.33 18.13 -16.72
C ASP A 152 0.95 16.95 -15.95
N LEU A 153 2.17 16.56 -16.33
CA LEU A 153 2.91 15.51 -15.62
C LEU A 153 3.20 15.88 -14.17
N ALA A 154 3.35 17.17 -13.85
CA ALA A 154 3.58 17.66 -12.50
C ALA A 154 2.41 17.38 -11.52
N HIS A 155 1.19 17.16 -12.04
CA HIS A 155 0.00 16.82 -11.29
C HIS A 155 -0.13 15.31 -11.00
N ASP A 156 0.68 14.47 -11.64
CA ASP A 156 0.66 13.03 -11.35
C ASP A 156 1.16 12.75 -9.92
N PRO A 157 0.47 11.90 -9.13
CA PRO A 157 0.83 11.64 -7.74
C PRO A 157 2.22 11.02 -7.57
N VAL A 158 2.72 10.28 -8.56
CA VAL A 158 4.01 9.56 -8.49
C VAL A 158 5.06 10.23 -9.38
N LEU A 159 4.68 10.62 -10.59
CA LEU A 159 5.57 11.24 -11.59
C LEU A 159 5.69 12.76 -11.43
N GLY A 160 4.87 13.37 -10.57
CA GLY A 160 4.86 14.80 -10.32
C GLY A 160 6.23 15.44 -10.04
N PRO A 161 7.13 14.82 -9.23
CA PRO A 161 8.48 15.34 -9.04
C PRO A 161 9.29 15.44 -10.34
N LEU A 162 9.13 14.49 -11.26
CA LEU A 162 9.77 14.52 -12.58
C LEU A 162 9.18 15.65 -13.43
N GLY A 163 7.85 15.71 -13.55
CA GLY A 163 7.16 16.78 -14.29
C GLY A 163 7.56 18.17 -13.82
N ARG A 164 7.57 18.41 -12.50
CA ARG A 164 7.98 19.70 -11.92
C ARG A 164 9.43 20.08 -12.22
N ARG A 165 10.36 19.11 -12.17
CA ARG A 165 11.78 19.33 -12.50
C ARG A 165 11.94 19.69 -13.98
N LEU A 166 11.27 18.95 -14.87
CA LEU A 166 11.29 19.21 -16.32
C LEU A 166 10.65 20.55 -16.68
N ALA A 167 9.45 20.84 -16.15
CA ALA A 167 8.75 22.10 -16.38
C ALA A 167 9.57 23.31 -15.89
N ARG A 168 10.17 23.20 -14.70
CA ARG A 168 11.06 24.25 -14.18
C ARG A 168 12.27 24.45 -15.09
N SER A 169 12.96 23.38 -15.47
CA SER A 169 14.14 23.44 -16.34
C SER A 169 13.80 24.08 -17.69
N HIS A 170 12.63 23.74 -18.25
CA HIS A 170 12.13 24.32 -19.49
C HIS A 170 11.87 25.82 -19.36
N ARG A 171 11.25 26.27 -18.25
CA ARG A 171 10.99 27.70 -18.02
C ARG A 171 12.25 28.53 -17.74
N THR A 172 13.22 27.97 -17.03
CA THR A 172 14.44 28.70 -16.64
C THR A 172 15.58 28.58 -17.65
N GLY A 173 15.43 27.73 -18.67
CA GLY A 173 16.52 27.41 -19.61
C GLY A 173 17.68 26.65 -18.96
N ALA A 174 17.50 26.11 -17.76
CA ALA A 174 18.52 25.32 -17.08
C ALA A 174 18.73 23.99 -17.82
N ALA A 175 19.93 23.42 -17.71
CA ALA A 175 20.25 22.15 -18.33
C ALA A 175 19.34 21.04 -17.76
N VAL A 176 18.50 20.46 -18.62
CA VAL A 176 17.55 19.39 -18.25
C VAL A 176 18.30 18.17 -17.70
N SER A 177 19.50 17.91 -18.20
CA SER A 177 20.40 16.87 -17.69
C SER A 177 20.70 17.02 -16.20
N ASP A 178 20.94 18.24 -15.73
CA ASP A 178 21.32 18.52 -14.35
C ASP A 178 20.11 18.37 -13.43
N ALA A 179 18.95 18.88 -13.86
CA ALA A 179 17.69 18.73 -13.15
C ALA A 179 17.30 17.25 -12.97
N VAL A 180 17.49 16.44 -14.02
CA VAL A 180 17.24 14.99 -14.00
C VAL A 180 18.28 14.25 -13.16
N ALA A 181 19.55 14.65 -13.21
CA ALA A 181 20.61 14.06 -12.38
C ALA A 181 20.41 14.35 -10.88
N GLU A 182 19.94 15.56 -10.53
CA GLU A 182 19.54 15.89 -9.16
C GLU A 182 18.35 15.05 -8.70
N LEU A 183 17.31 14.92 -9.54
CA LEU A 183 16.18 14.05 -9.24
C LEU A 183 16.60 12.59 -9.05
N ALA A 184 17.53 12.07 -9.87
CA ALA A 184 18.05 10.72 -9.72
C ALA A 184 18.75 10.52 -8.36
N ARG A 185 19.52 11.52 -7.90
CA ARG A 185 20.16 11.52 -6.58
C ARG A 185 19.12 11.57 -5.46
N ASP A 186 18.10 12.42 -5.57
CA ASP A 186 17.01 12.51 -4.59
C ASP A 186 16.28 11.17 -4.47
N LEU A 187 15.98 10.53 -5.59
CA LEU A 187 15.31 9.22 -5.62
C LEU A 187 16.18 8.11 -5.04
N ALA A 188 17.49 8.12 -5.31
CA ALA A 188 18.43 7.16 -4.73
C ALA A 188 18.57 7.34 -3.21
N ALA A 189 18.61 8.59 -2.73
CA ALA A 189 18.64 8.89 -1.30
C ALA A 189 17.37 8.39 -0.60
N ARG A 190 16.18 8.68 -1.16
CA ARG A 190 14.91 8.19 -0.61
C ARG A 190 14.86 6.67 -0.51
N ARG A 191 15.32 5.95 -1.54
CA ARG A 191 15.39 4.48 -1.46
C ARG A 191 16.28 3.98 -0.33
N ARG A 192 17.40 4.64 -0.05
CA ARG A 192 18.29 4.26 1.07
C ARG A 192 17.58 4.45 2.40
N THR A 193 16.94 5.61 2.61
CA THR A 193 16.15 5.89 3.81
C THR A 193 15.01 4.90 4.00
N GLU A 194 14.28 4.54 2.94
CA GLU A 194 13.22 3.52 3.02
C GLU A 194 13.75 2.15 3.46
N VAL A 195 14.91 1.74 2.97
CA VAL A 195 15.56 0.48 3.37
C VAL A 195 15.98 0.52 4.84
N GLU A 196 16.54 1.65 5.29
CA GLU A 196 16.92 1.86 6.69
C GLU A 196 15.70 1.84 7.64
N ASP A 197 14.60 2.49 7.26
CA ASP A 197 13.36 2.49 8.03
C ASP A 197 12.72 1.10 8.11
N LEU A 198 12.75 0.35 7.00
CA LEU A 198 12.31 -1.05 6.99
C LEU A 198 13.16 -1.89 7.95
N ALA A 199 14.48 -1.73 7.95
CA ALA A 199 15.37 -2.43 8.86
C ALA A 199 15.06 -2.10 10.34
N ARG A 200 14.83 -0.82 10.67
CA ARG A 200 14.46 -0.39 12.03
C ARG A 200 13.14 -0.99 12.48
N THR A 201 12.16 -1.06 11.58
CA THR A 201 10.82 -1.58 11.89
C THR A 201 10.81 -3.08 12.18
N VAL A 202 11.75 -3.85 11.61
CA VAL A 202 11.89 -5.30 11.89
C VAL A 202 12.21 -5.53 13.36
N GLY A 203 13.13 -4.75 13.95
CA GLY A 203 13.48 -4.87 15.37
C GLY A 203 12.29 -4.63 16.30
N VAL A 204 11.51 -3.58 16.03
CA VAL A 204 10.31 -3.25 16.83
C VAL A 204 9.23 -4.34 16.67
N ARG A 205 8.99 -4.82 15.45
CA ARG A 205 8.03 -5.90 15.19
C ARG A 205 8.41 -7.23 15.82
N ALA A 206 9.70 -7.48 16.04
CA ALA A 206 10.18 -8.67 16.74
C ALA A 206 10.06 -8.54 18.27
N ALA A 207 10.27 -7.34 18.82
CA ALA A 207 10.14 -7.09 20.26
C ALA A 207 8.67 -7.10 20.75
N LEU A 208 7.72 -6.63 19.92
CA LEU A 208 6.28 -6.61 20.25
C LEU A 208 5.68 -7.97 20.67
N PRO A 209 5.84 -9.08 19.91
CA PRO A 209 5.30 -10.38 20.30
C PRO A 209 6.00 -10.94 21.55
N LEU A 210 7.30 -10.67 21.75
CA LEU A 210 8.02 -11.07 22.95
C LEU A 210 7.47 -10.34 24.19
N GLY A 211 7.26 -9.03 24.11
CA GLY A 211 6.64 -8.23 25.18
C GLY A 211 5.21 -8.70 25.50
N LEU A 212 4.41 -9.00 24.47
CA LEU A 212 3.06 -9.56 24.63
C LEU A 212 3.04 -10.95 25.26
N CYS A 213 4.07 -11.78 25.02
CA CYS A 213 4.23 -13.07 25.70
C CYS A 213 4.74 -12.93 27.14
N LEU A 214 5.63 -11.97 27.42
CA LEU A 214 6.19 -11.78 28.77
C LEU A 214 5.18 -11.21 29.76
N LEU A 215 4.29 -10.34 29.29
CA LEU A 215 3.31 -9.66 30.14
C LEU A 215 2.39 -10.62 30.93
N PRO A 216 1.74 -11.64 30.31
CA PRO A 216 0.94 -12.61 31.06
C PRO A 216 1.79 -13.47 31.99
N ALA A 217 3.02 -13.83 31.61
CA ALA A 217 3.93 -14.60 32.47
C ALA A 217 4.33 -13.81 33.72
N PHE A 218 4.68 -12.52 33.56
CA PHE A 218 5.03 -11.62 34.68
C PHE A 218 3.86 -11.42 35.64
N LEU A 219 2.63 -11.29 35.11
CA LEU A 219 1.44 -11.18 35.93
C LEU A 219 1.25 -12.40 36.83
N LEU A 220 1.34 -13.61 36.25
CA LEU A 220 1.13 -14.88 36.96
C LEU A 220 2.26 -15.21 37.95
N LEU A 221 3.51 -14.95 37.57
CA LEU A 221 4.68 -15.32 38.37
C LEU A 221 5.10 -14.24 39.38
N GLY A 222 4.89 -12.96 39.06
CA GLY A 222 5.34 -11.84 39.89
C GLY A 222 4.22 -11.21 40.70
N ILE A 223 3.14 -10.76 40.05
CA ILE A 223 2.13 -9.91 40.69
C ILE A 223 1.13 -10.74 41.52
N VAL A 224 0.61 -11.83 40.97
CA VAL A 224 -0.42 -12.67 41.62
C VAL A 224 0.03 -13.17 43.01
N PRO A 225 1.24 -13.71 43.19
CA PRO A 225 1.69 -14.21 44.50
C PRO A 225 1.85 -13.09 45.53
N VAL A 226 2.35 -11.93 45.11
CA VAL A 226 2.56 -10.76 45.98
C VAL A 226 1.23 -10.22 46.49
N VAL A 227 0.25 -10.05 45.60
CA VAL A 227 -1.09 -9.59 45.99
C VAL A 227 -1.76 -10.61 46.91
N ALA A 228 -1.64 -11.91 46.61
CA ALA A 228 -2.18 -12.97 47.46
C ALA A 228 -1.59 -12.92 48.89
N GLY A 229 -0.28 -12.71 49.02
CA GLY A 229 0.40 -12.58 50.31
C GLY A 229 0.01 -11.33 51.10
N LEU A 230 -0.25 -10.21 50.43
CA LEU A 230 -0.72 -8.99 51.10
C LEU A 230 -2.17 -9.13 51.61
N VAL A 231 -3.04 -9.76 50.83
CA VAL A 231 -4.45 -9.99 51.22
C VAL A 231 -4.53 -10.97 52.40
N SER A 232 -3.72 -12.03 52.41
CA SER A 232 -3.68 -12.96 53.54
C SER A 232 -3.18 -12.31 54.82
N SER A 233 -2.18 -11.42 54.72
CA SER A 233 -1.63 -10.70 55.88
C SER A 233 -2.62 -9.69 56.49
N LEU A 234 -3.46 -9.06 55.66
CA LEU A 234 -4.48 -8.10 56.12
C LEU A 234 -5.76 -8.76 56.64
N SER A 235 -6.08 -9.98 56.19
CA SER A 235 -7.27 -10.72 56.63
C SER A 235 -7.07 -11.49 57.94
N PHE A 236 -5.83 -11.69 58.37
CA PHE A 236 -5.47 -12.47 59.57
C PHE A 236 -5.01 -11.58 60.75
N GLY A 237 -5.21 -10.26 60.65
CA GLY A 237 -4.91 -9.27 61.67
C GLY A 237 -6.16 -8.63 62.26
#